data_AF-A0A7C9DXN5-F1
#
_entry.id   AF-A0A7C9DXN5-F1
#
_cell.length_a   1.000
_cell.length_b   1.000
_cell.length_c   1.000
_cell.angle_alpha   90.00
_cell.angle_beta   90.00
_cell.angle_gamma   90.00
#
_symmetry.space_group_name_H-M   'P 1'
#
loop_
_entity.id
_entity.type
_entity.pdbx_description
1 polymer ?
#
loop_
_entity_poly.entity_id
_entity_poly.type
_entity_poly.pdbx_seq_one_letter_code
_entity_poly.pdbx_strand_id
1 'polypeptide(L)'
;LTKKGLEPNARAYLCVLEAVCKERGAYEARKLLDEIIAERRQHGLGFANVLLTVLCKEGRIEEAISFFRDLPEKGFYPNTVSYNILLRATCFEGRWNKAFELLAEMYDEDHSPDLVTYNILVSSLASHGQ
;
A
#
# COMPACT_ATOMS: atom_id res chain seq x y z
N LEU A 1 -21.52 24.00 1.39
CA LEU A 1 -21.24 24.31 -0.03
C LEU A 1 -20.68 23.06 -0.71
N THR A 2 -21.56 22.13 -1.04
CA THR A 2 -21.26 20.92 -1.81
C THR A 2 -21.17 21.30 -3.29
N LYS A 3 -19.96 21.52 -3.81
CA LYS A 3 -19.72 21.75 -5.24
C LYS A 3 -18.77 20.69 -5.80
N LYS A 4 -19.33 19.92 -6.73
CA LYS A 4 -18.67 19.14 -7.80
C LYS A 4 -17.71 18.03 -7.34
N GLY A 5 -18.22 16.79 -7.35
CA GLY A 5 -17.91 15.75 -8.36
C GLY A 5 -16.45 15.46 -8.73
N LEU A 6 -15.47 15.92 -7.97
CA LEU A 6 -14.11 15.45 -8.03
C LEU A 6 -14.04 14.24 -7.12
N GLU A 7 -14.05 13.05 -7.71
CA GLU A 7 -13.49 11.85 -7.07
C GLU A 7 -12.19 12.29 -6.39
N PRO A 8 -12.12 12.29 -5.05
CA PRO A 8 -10.87 12.60 -4.38
C PRO A 8 -9.83 11.63 -4.96
N ASN A 9 -8.74 12.15 -5.52
CA ASN A 9 -7.66 11.27 -5.97
C ASN A 9 -7.02 10.62 -4.73
N ALA A 10 -6.32 9.49 -4.89
CA ALA A 10 -5.72 8.78 -3.76
C ALA A 10 -4.85 9.66 -2.84
N ARG A 11 -4.28 10.75 -3.38
CA ARG A 11 -3.54 11.75 -2.61
C ARG A 11 -4.44 12.63 -1.76
N ALA A 12 -5.58 13.08 -2.27
CA ALA A 12 -6.59 13.78 -1.49
C ALA A 12 -7.11 12.90 -0.35
N TYR A 13 -7.31 11.61 -0.60
CA TYR A 13 -7.67 10.64 0.45
C TYR A 13 -6.57 10.50 1.50
N LEU A 14 -5.32 10.34 1.07
CA LEU A 14 -4.21 10.24 2.02
C LEU A 14 -4.04 11.51 2.86
N CYS A 15 -4.16 12.69 2.26
CA CYS A 15 -4.13 13.96 2.99
C CYS A 15 -5.25 14.07 4.02
N VAL A 16 -6.46 13.59 3.70
CA VAL A 16 -7.57 13.56 4.67
C VAL A 16 -7.27 12.59 5.82
N LEU A 17 -6.74 11.40 5.52
CA LEU A 17 -6.34 10.44 6.55
C LEU A 17 -5.24 10.97 7.46
N GLU A 18 -4.22 11.63 6.90
CA GLU A 18 -3.16 12.28 7.66
C GLU A 18 -3.67 13.42 8.55
N ALA A 19 -4.53 14.28 7.99
CA ALA A 19 -5.12 15.38 8.74
C ALA A 19 -5.95 14.85 9.93
N VAL A 20 -6.73 13.79 9.70
CA VAL A 20 -7.53 13.14 10.74
C VAL A 20 -6.65 12.44 11.77
N CYS A 21 -5.57 11.76 11.35
CA CYS A 21 -4.59 11.18 12.27
C CYS A 21 -3.99 12.23 13.22
N LYS A 22 -3.67 13.42 12.69
CA LYS A 22 -3.07 14.53 13.45
C LYS A 22 -4.05 15.19 14.41
N GLU A 23 -5.33 15.34 14.03
CA GLU A 23 -6.33 16.04 14.84
C GLU A 23 -7.13 15.13 15.78
N ARG A 24 -7.40 13.89 15.38
CA ARG A 24 -8.38 12.99 16.01
C ARG A 24 -7.81 11.61 16.38
N GLY A 25 -6.56 11.34 16.00
CA GLY A 25 -5.86 10.09 16.29
C GLY A 25 -6.10 8.98 15.26
N ALA A 26 -5.28 7.93 15.34
CA ALA A 26 -5.26 6.83 14.36
C ALA A 26 -6.57 6.04 14.27
N TYR A 27 -7.33 5.95 15.37
CA TYR A 27 -8.60 5.24 15.41
C TYR A 27 -9.64 5.88 14.47
N GLU A 28 -9.80 7.21 14.53
CA GLU A 28 -10.76 7.91 13.67
C GLU A 28 -10.32 8.00 12.21
N ALA A 29 -9.01 8.08 11.96
CA ALA A 29 -8.49 8.00 10.59
C ALA A 29 -8.76 6.62 9.97
N ARG A 30 -8.60 5.55 10.76
CA ARG A 30 -8.92 4.19 10.33
C ARG A 30 -10.41 4.00 10.09
N LYS A 31 -11.26 4.51 10.98
CA LYS A 31 -12.71 4.48 10.79
C LYS A 31 -13.15 5.23 9.53
N LEU A 32 -12.58 6.40 9.25
CA LEU A 32 -12.84 7.13 8.01
C LEU A 32 -12.34 6.37 6.77
N LEU A 33 -11.20 5.70 6.86
CA LEU A 33 -10.71 4.82 5.78
C LEU A 33 -11.69 3.66 5.54
N ASP A 34 -12.19 3.04 6.61
CA ASP A 34 -13.18 1.96 6.54
C ASP A 34 -14.50 2.46 5.94
N GLU A 35 -14.98 3.63 6.35
CA GLU A 35 -16.15 4.29 5.77
C GLU A 35 -15.94 4.60 4.29
N ILE A 36 -14.77 5.14 3.88
CA ILE A 36 -14.47 5.45 2.48
C ILE A 36 -14.41 4.18 1.61
N ILE A 37 -13.84 3.11 2.14
CA ILE A 37 -13.76 1.80 1.49
C ILE A 37 -15.17 1.16 1.41
N ALA A 38 -15.98 1.28 2.46
CA ALA A 38 -17.32 0.72 2.54
C ALA A 38 -18.35 1.52 1.72
N GLU A 39 -18.25 2.85 1.67
CA GLU A 39 -19.19 3.75 1.00
C GLU A 39 -19.11 3.66 -0.53
N ARG A 40 -18.07 3.04 -1.10
CA ARG A 40 -17.95 2.87 -2.56
C ARG A 40 -17.32 1.55 -2.98
N ARG A 41 -18.18 0.56 -3.24
CA ARG A 41 -17.91 -0.70 -3.99
C ARG A 41 -17.21 -0.52 -5.35
N GLN A 42 -17.02 0.70 -5.83
CA GLN A 42 -16.40 0.99 -7.13
C GLN A 42 -14.86 0.98 -7.09
N HIS A 43 -14.27 1.17 -5.92
CA HIS A 43 -12.82 1.27 -5.74
C HIS A 43 -12.27 -0.07 -5.25
N GLY A 44 -12.22 -1.07 -6.14
CA GLY A 44 -11.69 -2.41 -5.83
C GLY A 44 -10.20 -2.41 -5.43
N LEU A 45 -9.58 -3.59 -5.39
CA LEU A 45 -8.16 -3.78 -5.04
C LEU A 45 -7.19 -2.79 -5.75
N GLY A 46 -7.54 -2.33 -6.96
CA GLY A 46 -6.79 -1.28 -7.65
C GLY A 46 -6.63 0.02 -6.84
N PHE A 47 -7.67 0.48 -6.13
CA PHE A 47 -7.59 1.66 -5.28
C PHE A 47 -6.71 1.44 -4.05
N ALA A 48 -6.80 0.26 -3.42
CA ALA A 48 -5.90 -0.13 -2.34
C ALA A 48 -4.43 -0.13 -2.80
N ASN A 49 -4.15 -0.67 -3.99
CA ASN A 49 -2.81 -0.62 -4.59
C ASN A 49 -2.32 0.81 -4.84
N VAL A 50 -3.21 1.73 -5.23
CA VAL A 50 -2.84 3.14 -5.34
C VAL A 50 -2.50 3.72 -3.97
N LEU A 51 -3.30 3.48 -2.92
CA LEU A 51 -3.00 3.94 -1.56
C LEU A 51 -1.66 3.39 -1.04
N LEU A 52 -1.40 2.09 -1.24
CA LEU A 52 -0.10 1.47 -0.92
C LEU A 52 1.04 2.20 -1.65
N THR A 53 0.86 2.49 -2.94
CA THR A 53 1.86 3.20 -3.74
C THR A 53 2.13 4.60 -3.21
N VAL A 54 1.09 5.34 -2.81
CA VAL A 54 1.27 6.71 -2.28
C VAL A 54 1.97 6.65 -0.91
N LEU A 55 1.52 5.80 0.01
CA LEU A 55 2.17 5.61 1.32
C LEU A 55 3.66 5.26 1.18
N CYS A 56 3.98 4.34 0.26
CA CYS A 56 5.37 3.97 -0.02
C CYS A 56 6.20 5.13 -0.58
N LYS A 57 5.64 5.94 -1.48
CA LYS A 57 6.32 7.11 -2.06
C LYS A 57 6.58 8.22 -1.04
N GLU A 58 5.79 8.28 0.03
CA GLU A 58 5.98 9.22 1.13
C GLU A 58 6.94 8.69 2.22
N GLY A 59 7.55 7.51 2.02
CA GLY A 59 8.44 6.88 3.01
C GLY A 59 7.70 6.28 4.21
N ARG A 60 6.37 6.20 4.16
CA ARG A 60 5.51 5.68 5.24
C ARG A 60 5.36 4.16 5.11
N ILE A 61 6.49 3.46 5.01
CA ILE A 61 6.51 2.01 4.71
C ILE A 61 5.80 1.18 5.78
N GLU A 62 5.95 1.49 7.06
CA GLU A 62 5.28 0.73 8.12
C GLU A 62 3.76 0.87 8.06
N GLU A 63 3.27 2.05 7.71
CA GLU A 63 1.83 2.28 7.53
C GLU A 63 1.31 1.59 6.27
N ALA A 64 2.11 1.55 5.19
CA ALA A 64 1.79 0.78 4.00
C ALA A 64 1.70 -0.72 4.30
N ILE A 65 2.64 -1.26 5.09
CA ILE A 65 2.61 -2.67 5.50
C ILE A 65 1.40 -2.93 6.38
N SER A 66 1.12 -2.11 7.39
CA SER A 66 -0.08 -2.27 8.22
C SER A 66 -1.35 -2.25 7.37
N PHE A 67 -1.48 -1.29 6.46
CA PHE A 67 -2.64 -1.21 5.57
C PHE A 67 -2.78 -2.45 4.67
N PHE A 68 -1.66 -2.95 4.13
CA PHE A 68 -1.63 -4.20 3.35
C PHE A 68 -2.14 -5.40 4.16
N ARG A 69 -1.74 -5.52 5.43
CA ARG A 69 -2.20 -6.60 6.33
C ARG A 69 -3.68 -6.49 6.66
N ASP A 70 -4.22 -5.29 6.71
CA ASP A 70 -5.64 -5.05 7.01
C ASP A 70 -6.55 -5.27 5.77
N LEU A 71 -5.99 -5.47 4.56
CA LEU A 71 -6.80 -5.62 3.33
C LEU A 71 -7.76 -6.82 3.37
N PRO A 72 -7.37 -8.03 3.83
CA PRO A 72 -8.27 -9.17 3.90
C PRO A 72 -9.47 -8.92 4.81
N GLU A 73 -9.28 -8.24 5.94
CA GLU A 73 -10.38 -7.86 6.85
C GLU A 73 -11.38 -6.89 6.18
N LYS A 74 -10.90 -6.11 5.20
CA LYS A 74 -11.70 -5.19 4.38
C LYS A 74 -12.31 -5.87 3.16
N GLY A 75 -12.14 -7.18 3.00
CA GLY A 75 -12.68 -7.97 1.90
C GLY A 75 -11.87 -7.88 0.60
N PHE A 76 -10.63 -7.39 0.65
CA PHE A 76 -9.71 -7.36 -0.48
C PHE A 76 -8.53 -8.27 -0.25
N TYR A 77 -8.25 -9.15 -1.21
CA TYR A 77 -7.08 -10.01 -1.13
C TYR A 77 -5.92 -9.36 -1.87
N PRO A 78 -4.79 -9.08 -1.19
CA PRO A 78 -3.59 -8.62 -1.87
C PRO A 78 -3.21 -9.56 -3.00
N ASN A 79 -2.65 -9.03 -4.09
CA ASN A 79 -2.19 -9.82 -5.22
C ASN A 79 -0.72 -9.52 -5.54
N THR A 80 -0.17 -10.15 -6.59
CA THR A 80 1.21 -9.93 -7.05
C THR A 80 1.55 -8.45 -7.22
N VAL A 81 0.61 -7.61 -7.65
CA VAL A 81 0.81 -6.16 -7.77
C VAL A 81 0.95 -5.50 -6.39
N SER A 82 0.09 -5.85 -5.44
CA SER A 82 0.15 -5.36 -4.05
C SER A 82 1.50 -5.67 -3.40
N TYR A 83 1.98 -6.91 -3.56
CA TYR A 83 3.30 -7.31 -3.08
C TYR A 83 4.43 -6.58 -3.78
N ASN A 84 4.40 -6.48 -5.12
CA ASN A 84 5.41 -5.78 -5.90
C ASN A 84 5.55 -4.29 -5.50
N ILE A 85 4.46 -3.64 -5.08
CA ILE A 85 4.51 -2.27 -4.54
C ILE A 85 5.36 -2.21 -3.26
N LEU A 86 5.08 -3.08 -2.29
CA LEU A 86 5.82 -3.11 -1.03
C LEU A 86 7.27 -3.58 -1.21
N LEU A 87 7.51 -4.57 -2.07
CA LEU A 87 8.85 -5.05 -2.41
C LEU A 87 9.69 -3.94 -3.01
N ARG A 88 9.13 -3.15 -3.94
CA ARG A 88 9.85 -2.00 -4.52
C ARG A 88 10.24 -0.99 -3.46
N ALA A 89 9.32 -0.64 -2.56
CA ALA A 89 9.57 0.34 -1.51
C ALA A 89 10.61 -0.15 -0.50
N THR A 90 10.45 -1.38 0.00
CA THR A 90 11.36 -1.98 0.99
C THR A 90 12.76 -2.19 0.43
N CYS A 91 12.89 -2.65 -0.81
CA CYS A 91 14.20 -2.78 -1.46
C CYS A 91 14.84 -1.40 -1.70
N PHE A 92 14.08 -0.39 -2.11
CA PHE A 92 14.60 0.96 -2.33
C PHE A 92 15.10 1.63 -1.04
N GLU A 93 14.50 1.33 0.10
CA GLU A 93 14.99 1.78 1.42
C GLU A 93 16.09 0.87 2.02
N GLY A 94 16.58 -0.13 1.28
CA GLY A 94 17.59 -1.07 1.78
C GLY A 94 17.09 -2.01 2.89
N ARG A 95 15.77 -2.14 3.09
CA ARG A 95 15.15 -3.01 4.09
C ARG A 95 15.05 -4.46 3.60
N TRP A 96 16.22 -5.04 3.27
CA TRP A 96 16.33 -6.35 2.61
C TRP A 96 15.66 -7.49 3.39
N ASN A 97 15.80 -7.53 4.71
CA ASN A 97 15.12 -8.55 5.52
C ASN A 97 13.60 -8.52 5.30
N LYS A 98 13.00 -7.33 5.27
CA LYS A 98 11.56 -7.18 5.05
C LYS A 98 11.16 -7.53 3.62
N ALA A 99 11.99 -7.20 2.64
CA ALA A 99 11.77 -7.58 1.26
C ALA A 99 11.78 -9.11 1.10
N PHE A 100 12.71 -9.83 1.74
CA PHE A 100 12.74 -11.29 1.69
C PHE A 100 11.57 -11.95 2.42
N GLU A 101 11.12 -11.37 3.55
CA GLU A 101 9.88 -11.82 4.20
C GLU A 101 8.67 -11.71 3.26
N LEU A 102 8.50 -10.55 2.60
CA LEU A 102 7.40 -10.35 1.65
C LEU A 102 7.49 -11.30 0.45
N LEU A 103 8.71 -11.59 -0.03
CA LEU A 103 8.91 -12.53 -1.12
C LEU A 103 8.59 -13.98 -0.70
N ALA A 104 8.96 -14.38 0.51
CA ALA A 104 8.62 -15.70 1.04
C ALA A 104 7.10 -15.86 1.20
N GLU A 105 6.44 -14.84 1.76
CA GLU A 105 4.99 -14.84 1.92
C GLU A 105 4.24 -14.92 0.59
N MET A 106 4.75 -14.27 -0.47
CA MET A 106 4.19 -14.42 -1.82
C MET A 106 4.12 -15.90 -2.23
N TYR A 107 5.17 -16.68 -1.95
CA TYR A 107 5.17 -18.11 -2.25
C TYR A 107 4.16 -18.88 -1.39
N ASP A 108 4.11 -18.58 -0.09
CA ASP A 108 3.23 -19.28 0.86
C ASP A 108 1.74 -19.02 0.58
N GLU A 109 1.41 -17.84 0.07
CA GLU A 109 0.05 -17.43 -0.29
C GLU A 109 -0.31 -17.75 -1.76
N ASP A 110 0.42 -18.66 -2.43
CA ASP A 110 0.24 -19.04 -3.85
C ASP A 110 0.33 -17.87 -4.85
N HIS A 111 0.93 -16.74 -4.46
CA HIS A 111 1.21 -15.61 -5.33
C HIS A 111 2.59 -15.77 -5.98
N SER A 112 2.64 -16.37 -7.17
CA SER A 112 3.91 -16.54 -7.88
C SER A 112 4.61 -15.20 -8.19
N PRO A 113 5.86 -15.00 -7.75
CA PRO A 113 6.68 -13.88 -8.20
C PRO A 113 6.80 -13.85 -9.72
N ASP A 114 6.61 -12.68 -10.32
CA ASP A 114 6.65 -12.50 -11.76
C ASP A 114 7.94 -11.79 -12.20
N LEU A 115 8.06 -11.55 -13.51
CA LEU A 115 9.19 -10.81 -14.08
C LEU A 115 9.35 -9.43 -13.43
N VAL A 116 8.24 -8.78 -13.03
CA VAL A 116 8.29 -7.48 -12.34
C VAL A 116 8.91 -7.64 -10.95
N THR A 117 8.56 -8.69 -10.21
CA THR A 117 9.14 -9.01 -8.91
C THR A 117 10.65 -9.17 -8.98
N TYR A 118 11.15 -9.99 -9.90
CA TYR A 118 12.59 -10.20 -10.05
C TYR A 118 13.33 -8.95 -10.53
N ASN A 119 12.73 -8.20 -11.46
CA ASN A 119 13.31 -6.93 -11.92
C ASN A 119 13.46 -5.92 -10.79
N ILE A 120 12.51 -5.87 -9.85
CA ILE A 120 12.60 -5.00 -8.66
C ILE A 120 13.82 -5.39 -7.82
N LEU A 121 13.98 -6.67 -7.51
CA LEU A 121 15.08 -7.16 -6.67
C LEU A 121 16.45 -6.89 -7.32
N VAL A 122 16.61 -7.25 -8.60
CA VAL A 122 17.87 -7.06 -9.34
C VAL A 122 18.21 -5.57 -9.47
N SER A 123 17.25 -4.73 -9.85
CA SER A 123 17.50 -3.28 -10.02
C SER A 123 17.90 -2.62 -8.71
N SER A 124 17.26 -3.00 -7.61
CA SER A 124 17.57 -2.45 -6.30
C SER A 124 18.93 -2.91 -5.79
N LEU A 125 19.30 -4.19 -5.96
CA LEU A 125 20.62 -4.70 -5.60
C LEU A 125 21.74 -4.00 -6.38
N ALA A 126 21.55 -3.79 -7.69
CA ALA A 126 22.51 -3.07 -8.51
C ALA A 126 22.69 -1.60 -8.09
N SER A 127 21.67 -1.00 -7.50
CA SER A 127 21.69 0.41 -7.05
C SER A 127 22.26 0.57 -5.63
N HIS A 128 22.22 -0.48 -4.79
CA HIS A 128 22.71 -0.47 -3.40
C HIS A 128 24.02 -1.24 -3.21
N GLY A 129 24.50 -1.94 -4.23
CA GLY A 129 25.76 -2.72 -4.20
C GLY A 129 27.02 -1.91 -4.53
N GLN A 130 27.05 -0.61 -4.24
CA GLN A 130 28.24 0.25 -4.39
C GLN A 130 28.82 0.65 -3.03
#